data_AF-A0A1Y5K5F4-F1
#
_entry.id   AF-A0A1Y5K5F4-F1
#
_cell.length_a   1.000
_cell.length_b   1.000
_cell.length_c   1.000
_cell.angle_alpha   90.00
_cell.angle_beta   90.00
_cell.angle_gamma   90.00
#
_symmetry.space_group_name_H-M   'P 1'
#
loop_
_entity.id
_entity.type
_entity.pdbx_description
1 polymer ?
#
loop_
_entity_poly.entity_id
_entity_poly.type
_entity_poly.pdbx_seq_one_letter_code
_entity_poly.pdbx_strand_id
1 'polypeptide(L)'
;MTLNPHLPLVYHPNYSFNFDPKHRFVMSKFANLYQHVKQLGLVNNNLTQPRLGSPDDLELVHCANYLADLWHNNLEEKALRRIGLPWSEPLIARTFTAPLGTLETARLALKSGIACHLAGGTHHAHTDFGSGFCMVNDLAFTAQTLIQNREVTNVLIFDLDVHQGDGTAAMLTHQPYVYTCSIHCEKNFPFRKSPSDLDIGLANNMQDDEYLGVVDDTLQFLLKQLNPDLVLYDAGVDIWQEDGLGKLDITWQGIEKRDNLVLKRCIEHNTPVATVIGGGYDRDHLRLAQRHAIVVEQAARF
;
A
#
# COMPACT_ATOMS: atom_id res chain seq x y z
N MET A 1 -7.22 -25.48 -7.56
CA MET A 1 -5.94 -25.03 -8.16
C MET A 1 -4.90 -25.06 -7.06
N THR A 2 -3.70 -25.55 -7.36
CA THR A 2 -2.58 -25.53 -6.40
C THR A 2 -2.02 -24.11 -6.37
N LEU A 3 -1.93 -23.50 -5.19
CA LEU A 3 -1.31 -22.19 -5.03
C LEU A 3 0.21 -22.30 -5.27
N ASN A 4 0.82 -21.29 -5.86
CA ASN A 4 2.25 -21.13 -6.07
C ASN A 4 2.96 -20.96 -4.72
N PRO A 5 3.69 -21.98 -4.23
CA PRO A 5 4.34 -21.93 -2.93
C PRO A 5 5.64 -21.10 -2.95
N HIS A 6 6.00 -20.55 -4.11
CA HIS A 6 7.24 -19.78 -4.34
C HIS A 6 7.00 -18.29 -4.61
N LEU A 7 5.75 -17.80 -4.52
CA LEU A 7 5.41 -16.37 -4.61
C LEU A 7 6.31 -15.56 -3.66
N PRO A 8 7.15 -14.64 -4.12
CA PRO A 8 8.00 -13.85 -3.23
C PRO A 8 7.19 -13.02 -2.25
N LEU A 9 7.48 -13.17 -0.96
CA LEU A 9 6.82 -12.46 0.13
C LEU A 9 7.84 -11.61 0.88
N VAL A 10 7.44 -10.41 1.31
CA VAL A 10 8.27 -9.55 2.16
C VAL A 10 7.56 -9.30 3.49
N TYR A 11 8.28 -9.50 4.59
CA TYR A 11 7.77 -9.28 5.94
C TYR A 11 8.88 -9.01 6.94
N HIS A 12 8.60 -8.16 7.93
CA HIS A 12 9.47 -7.98 9.09
C HIS A 12 8.67 -8.13 10.40
N PRO A 13 9.18 -8.85 11.42
CA PRO A 13 8.49 -9.03 12.70
C PRO A 13 8.17 -7.75 13.46
N ASN A 14 8.93 -6.66 13.22
CA ASN A 14 8.68 -5.35 13.87
C ASN A 14 7.46 -4.61 13.35
N TYR A 15 6.81 -5.07 12.27
CA TYR A 15 5.63 -4.39 11.72
C TYR A 15 4.45 -4.36 12.69
N SER A 16 4.41 -5.30 13.64
CA SER A 16 3.50 -5.28 14.77
C SER A 16 4.27 -5.31 16.08
N PHE A 17 3.79 -4.55 17.05
CA PHE A 17 4.30 -4.51 18.42
C PHE A 17 3.12 -4.30 19.38
N ASN A 18 3.37 -4.34 20.70
CA ASN A 18 2.32 -4.11 21.68
C ASN A 18 1.77 -2.68 21.54
N PHE A 19 0.49 -2.57 21.22
CA PHE A 19 -0.19 -1.32 20.92
C PHE A 19 -1.64 -1.40 21.41
N ASP A 20 -2.29 -0.26 21.60
CA ASP A 20 -3.68 -0.25 22.09
C ASP A 20 -4.60 -1.00 21.12
N PRO A 21 -5.21 -2.14 21.53
CA PRO A 21 -6.08 -2.92 20.66
C PRO A 21 -7.40 -2.22 20.35
N LYS A 22 -7.72 -1.12 21.04
CA LYS A 22 -8.92 -0.30 20.76
C LYS A 22 -8.63 0.87 19.82
N HIS A 23 -7.37 1.09 19.47
CA HIS A 23 -7.01 2.14 18.54
C HIS A 23 -7.56 1.86 17.14
N ARG A 24 -7.96 2.90 16.40
CA ARG A 24 -8.53 2.74 15.05
C ARG A 24 -7.55 2.08 14.08
N PHE A 25 -6.28 2.48 14.14
CA PHE A 25 -5.20 1.77 13.44
C PHE A 25 -4.91 0.43 14.12
N VAL A 26 -5.19 -0.67 13.41
CA VAL A 26 -5.02 -2.03 13.91
C VAL A 26 -3.56 -2.48 13.74
N MET A 27 -2.71 -2.18 14.72
CA MET A 27 -1.28 -2.52 14.67
C MET A 27 -1.02 -4.04 14.52
N SER A 28 -1.89 -4.88 15.07
CA SER A 28 -1.75 -6.34 14.99
C SER A 28 -2.03 -6.91 13.60
N LYS A 29 -2.56 -6.12 12.66
CA LYS A 29 -2.96 -6.62 11.33
C LYS A 29 -1.80 -7.25 10.57
N PHE A 30 -0.60 -6.69 10.67
CA PHE A 30 0.58 -7.20 9.96
C PHE A 30 1.05 -8.57 10.49
N ALA A 31 1.15 -8.74 11.82
CA ALA A 31 1.46 -10.04 12.40
C ALA A 31 0.37 -11.08 12.15
N ASN A 32 -0.91 -10.70 12.28
CA ASN A 32 -2.03 -11.60 12.00
C ASN A 32 -2.07 -12.01 10.52
N LEU A 33 -1.81 -11.09 9.59
CA LEU A 33 -1.69 -11.36 8.16
C LEU A 33 -0.57 -12.37 7.90
N TYR A 34 0.63 -12.12 8.44
CA TYR A 34 1.74 -13.07 8.31
C TYR A 34 1.38 -14.46 8.84
N GLN A 35 0.75 -14.56 10.01
CA GLN A 35 0.33 -15.86 10.56
C GLN A 35 -0.73 -16.53 9.68
N HIS A 36 -1.68 -15.78 9.13
CA HIS A 36 -2.70 -16.32 8.25
C HIS A 36 -2.10 -16.84 6.93
N VAL A 37 -1.26 -16.05 6.25
CA VAL A 37 -0.55 -16.45 5.02
C VAL A 37 0.34 -17.67 5.27
N LYS A 38 0.96 -17.75 6.46
CA LYS A 38 1.72 -18.94 6.88
C LYS A 38 0.84 -20.17 7.08
N GLN A 39 -0.35 -20.03 7.67
CA GLN A 39 -1.31 -21.13 7.85
C GLN A 39 -1.85 -21.66 6.52
N LEU A 40 -1.94 -20.80 5.50
CA LEU A 40 -2.27 -21.19 4.13
C LEU A 40 -1.14 -21.96 3.41
N GLY A 41 0.05 -22.08 4.02
CA GLY A 41 1.20 -22.77 3.44
C GLY A 41 1.98 -21.95 2.41
N LEU A 42 1.76 -20.63 2.35
CA LEU A 42 2.39 -19.73 1.38
C LEU A 42 3.74 -19.16 1.86
N VAL A 43 4.06 -19.27 3.15
CA VAL A 43 5.35 -18.84 3.72
C VAL A 43 6.30 -20.04 3.83
N ASN A 44 7.27 -20.11 2.92
CA ASN A 44 8.30 -21.14 2.82
C ASN A 44 9.70 -20.48 2.74
N ASN A 45 10.55 -20.90 1.79
CA ASN A 45 11.86 -20.30 1.48
C ASN A 45 11.77 -19.08 0.55
N ASN A 46 10.57 -18.54 0.36
CA ASN A 46 10.20 -17.38 -0.48
C ASN A 46 10.01 -16.08 0.34
N LEU A 47 10.28 -16.11 1.65
CA LEU A 47 10.12 -14.95 2.53
C LEU A 47 11.43 -14.16 2.64
N THR A 48 11.39 -12.90 2.25
CA THR A 48 12.48 -11.94 2.42
C THR A 48 12.18 -11.02 3.60
N GLN A 49 13.17 -10.81 4.46
CA GLN A 49 13.10 -9.87 5.57
C GLN A 49 13.97 -8.64 5.25
N PRO A 50 13.40 -7.42 5.17
CA PRO A 50 14.19 -6.21 4.95
C PRO A 50 15.03 -5.88 6.19
N ARG A 51 16.08 -5.08 6.02
CA ARG A 51 16.81 -4.52 7.15
C ARG A 51 15.99 -3.46 7.88
N LEU A 52 16.38 -3.13 9.11
CA LEU A 52 15.86 -1.93 9.78
C LEU A 52 16.26 -0.68 8.99
N GLY A 53 15.32 0.25 8.87
CA GLY A 53 15.54 1.52 8.19
C GLY A 53 15.92 2.66 9.13
N SER A 54 16.45 3.72 8.55
CA SER A 54 16.84 4.97 9.22
C SER A 54 16.30 6.20 8.47
N PRO A 55 16.36 7.41 9.06
CA PRO A 55 15.96 8.64 8.39
C PRO A 55 16.62 8.83 7.01
N ASP A 56 17.94 8.63 6.94
CA ASP A 56 18.74 8.79 5.72
C ASP A 56 18.19 8.02 4.52
N ASP A 57 17.54 6.87 4.75
CA ASP A 57 16.94 6.07 3.68
C ASP A 57 15.83 6.83 2.95
N LEU A 58 15.11 7.70 3.65
CA LEU A 58 13.88 8.34 3.18
C LEU A 58 14.05 9.81 2.81
N GLU A 59 15.25 10.38 3.00
CA GLU A 59 15.58 11.77 2.64
C GLU A 59 15.43 12.04 1.14
N LEU A 60 15.40 10.98 0.31
CA LEU A 60 15.12 11.10 -1.12
C LEU A 60 13.74 11.72 -1.41
N VAL A 61 12.75 11.46 -0.55
CA VAL A 61 11.36 11.89 -0.81
C VAL A 61 10.78 12.73 0.32
N HIS A 62 11.33 12.64 1.52
CA HIS A 62 10.90 13.44 2.67
C HIS A 62 11.92 14.52 3.04
N CYS A 63 11.42 15.60 3.61
CA CYS A 63 12.25 16.66 4.18
C CYS A 63 13.07 16.12 5.36
N ALA A 64 14.39 16.32 5.32
CA ALA A 64 15.31 15.86 6.36
C ALA A 64 14.93 16.37 7.76
N ASN A 65 14.49 17.63 7.89
CA ASN A 65 14.03 18.18 9.17
C ASN A 65 12.80 17.45 9.70
N TYR A 66 11.83 17.14 8.83
CA TYR A 66 10.64 16.39 9.22
C TYR A 66 11.02 14.98 9.71
N LEU A 67 11.92 14.29 8.99
CA LEU A 67 12.39 12.97 9.40
C LEU A 67 13.14 13.00 10.73
N ALA A 68 14.00 14.00 10.94
CA ALA A 68 14.72 14.19 12.19
C ALA A 68 13.75 14.44 13.36
N ASP A 69 12.75 15.31 13.16
CA ASP A 69 11.76 15.60 14.19
C ASP A 69 10.88 14.38 14.50
N LEU A 70 10.49 13.62 13.48
CA LEU A 70 9.76 12.36 13.62
C LEU A 70 10.58 11.32 14.40
N TRP A 71 11.85 11.17 14.05
CA TRP A 71 12.77 10.20 14.64
C TRP A 71 13.06 10.49 16.12
N HIS A 72 13.25 11.76 16.47
CA HIS A 72 13.62 12.19 17.82
C HIS A 72 12.44 12.58 18.72
N ASN A 73 11.20 12.38 18.27
CA ASN A 73 9.98 12.77 19.00
C ASN A 73 9.87 14.29 19.25
N ASN A 74 10.28 15.11 18.28
CA ASN A 74 10.21 16.58 18.37
C ASN A 74 9.00 17.17 17.64
N LEU A 75 8.15 16.34 17.03
CA LEU A 75 6.93 16.83 16.37
C LEU A 75 5.98 17.49 17.37
N GLU A 76 5.42 18.63 16.97
CA GLU A 76 4.38 19.29 17.74
C GLU A 76 3.13 18.41 17.90
N GLU A 77 2.40 18.61 19.00
CA GLU A 77 1.18 17.85 19.31
C GLU A 77 0.13 17.93 18.17
N LYS A 78 0.07 19.05 17.45
CA LYS A 78 -0.81 19.21 16.29
C LYS A 78 -0.42 18.27 15.14
N ALA A 79 0.87 18.08 14.88
CA ALA A 79 1.36 17.15 13.86
C ALA A 79 1.06 15.70 14.28
N LEU A 80 1.30 15.34 15.54
CA LEU A 80 0.96 14.01 16.07
C LEU A 80 -0.55 13.72 15.99
N ARG A 81 -1.41 14.70 16.28
CA ARG A 81 -2.87 14.57 16.11
C ARG A 81 -3.28 14.38 14.65
N ARG A 82 -2.59 15.03 13.70
CA ARG A 82 -2.84 14.85 12.26
C ARG A 82 -2.47 13.44 11.80
N ILE A 83 -1.35 12.91 12.29
CA ILE A 83 -0.91 11.53 12.05
C ILE A 83 -1.90 10.55 12.70
N GLY A 84 -2.34 10.84 13.93
CA GLY A 84 -3.27 9.97 14.66
C GLY A 84 -2.61 8.71 15.21
N LEU A 85 -1.28 8.71 15.41
CA LEU A 85 -0.54 7.62 16.05
C LEU A 85 0.33 8.18 17.19
N PRO A 86 0.29 7.57 18.39
CA PRO A 86 1.14 8.00 19.50
C PRO A 86 2.59 7.56 19.25
N TRP A 87 3.52 8.49 19.41
CA TRP A 87 4.94 8.20 19.24
C TRP A 87 5.43 7.13 20.22
N SER A 88 6.25 6.21 19.73
CA SER A 88 7.01 5.24 20.54
C SER A 88 8.18 4.72 19.71
N GLU A 89 9.26 4.26 20.35
CA GLU A 89 10.41 3.69 19.63
C GLU A 89 10.03 2.52 18.71
N PRO A 90 9.17 1.56 19.10
CA PRO A 90 8.73 0.50 18.18
C PRO A 90 7.93 1.03 16.99
N LEU A 91 7.12 2.09 17.18
CA LEU A 91 6.40 2.73 16.09
C LEU A 91 7.38 3.33 15.08
N ILE A 92 8.38 4.07 15.55
CA ILE A 92 9.42 4.64 14.69
C ILE A 92 10.19 3.54 13.96
N ALA A 93 10.63 2.50 14.68
CA ALA A 93 11.34 1.39 14.05
C ALA A 93 10.54 0.75 12.90
N ARG A 94 9.22 0.50 13.08
CA ARG A 94 8.40 -0.04 11.98
C ARG A 94 8.22 0.94 10.84
N THR A 95 8.05 2.22 11.15
CA THR A 95 7.77 3.29 10.19
C THR A 95 8.93 3.43 9.20
N PHE A 96 10.17 3.34 9.67
CA PHE A 96 11.34 3.41 8.79
C PHE A 96 11.72 2.05 8.15
N THR A 97 11.28 0.93 8.72
CA THR A 97 11.53 -0.41 8.13
C THR A 97 10.57 -0.74 6.98
N ALA A 98 9.30 -0.35 7.07
CA ALA A 98 8.29 -0.72 6.08
C ALA A 98 8.60 -0.22 4.65
N PRO A 99 9.09 1.01 4.41
CA PRO A 99 9.45 1.46 3.07
C PRO A 99 10.52 0.61 2.38
N LEU A 100 11.49 0.11 3.14
CA LEU A 100 12.50 -0.81 2.61
C LEU A 100 11.89 -2.16 2.21
N GLY A 101 10.85 -2.60 2.91
CA GLY A 101 10.07 -3.78 2.53
C GLY A 101 9.33 -3.59 1.20
N THR A 102 8.73 -2.41 0.97
CA THR A 102 8.06 -2.08 -0.29
C THR A 102 9.06 -2.03 -1.45
N LEU A 103 10.25 -1.44 -1.24
CA LEU A 103 11.32 -1.43 -2.22
C LEU A 103 11.84 -2.83 -2.57
N GLU A 104 12.08 -3.68 -1.57
CA GLU A 104 12.49 -5.07 -1.82
C GLU A 104 11.39 -5.87 -2.54
N THR A 105 10.12 -5.61 -2.24
CA THR A 105 8.98 -6.22 -2.94
C THR A 105 8.98 -5.84 -4.41
N ALA A 106 9.18 -4.56 -4.73
CA ALA A 106 9.30 -4.08 -6.10
C ALA A 106 10.43 -4.77 -6.87
N ARG A 107 11.62 -4.88 -6.26
CA ARG A 107 12.77 -5.57 -6.85
C ARG A 107 12.53 -7.06 -7.07
N LEU A 108 11.80 -7.71 -6.17
CA LEU A 108 11.41 -9.11 -6.33
C LEU A 108 10.38 -9.27 -7.46
N ALA A 109 9.39 -8.39 -7.55
CA ALA A 109 8.40 -8.40 -8.63
C ALA A 109 9.06 -8.25 -10.01
N LEU A 110 10.01 -7.31 -10.16
CA LEU A 110 10.78 -7.15 -11.41
C LEU A 110 11.48 -8.44 -11.87
N LYS A 111 11.84 -9.33 -10.95
CA LYS A 111 12.51 -10.61 -11.26
C LYS A 111 11.55 -11.78 -11.47
N SER A 112 10.39 -11.74 -10.83
CA SER A 112 9.48 -12.90 -10.69
C SER A 112 8.08 -12.67 -11.27
N GLY A 113 7.80 -11.48 -11.78
CA GLY A 113 6.49 -11.04 -12.25
C GLY A 113 5.61 -10.51 -11.12
N ILE A 114 5.51 -11.20 -9.98
CA ILE A 114 4.68 -10.78 -8.84
C ILE A 114 5.45 -10.93 -7.53
N ALA A 115 5.34 -9.95 -6.65
CA ALA A 115 5.75 -10.09 -5.25
C ALA A 115 4.77 -9.35 -4.32
N CYS A 116 4.63 -9.83 -3.09
CA CYS A 116 3.70 -9.23 -2.12
C CYS A 116 4.41 -8.79 -0.84
N HIS A 117 4.17 -7.55 -0.44
CA HIS A 117 4.57 -7.01 0.85
C HIS A 117 3.45 -7.23 1.86
N LEU A 118 3.73 -7.83 3.02
CA LEU A 118 2.74 -8.01 4.09
C LEU A 118 2.58 -6.76 4.98
N ALA A 119 2.90 -5.58 4.42
CA ALA A 119 2.75 -4.26 5.01
C ALA A 119 2.77 -3.20 3.87
N GLY A 120 3.16 -1.97 4.17
CA GLY A 120 3.22 -0.87 3.19
C GLY A 120 1.85 -0.25 2.88
N GLY A 121 1.82 0.59 1.84
CA GLY A 121 0.63 1.33 1.39
C GLY A 121 0.34 2.57 2.23
N THR A 122 1.39 3.26 2.65
CA THR A 122 1.32 4.47 3.49
C THR A 122 1.19 5.73 2.64
N HIS A 123 0.09 5.83 1.89
CA HIS A 123 -0.09 6.82 0.82
C HIS A 123 -0.44 8.26 1.26
N HIS A 124 -0.72 8.50 2.55
CA HIS A 124 -1.14 9.82 3.07
C HIS A 124 0.01 10.68 3.63
N ALA A 125 1.23 10.15 3.70
CA ALA A 125 2.36 10.95 4.15
C ALA A 125 2.84 11.86 3.01
N HIS A 126 3.09 13.13 3.32
CA HIS A 126 3.62 14.14 2.41
C HIS A 126 5.11 14.37 2.68
N THR A 127 5.76 15.20 1.86
CA THR A 127 7.20 15.50 1.97
C THR A 127 7.61 15.94 3.38
N ASP A 128 6.86 16.82 4.03
CA ASP A 128 7.24 17.45 5.30
C ASP A 128 6.24 17.24 6.45
N PHE A 129 5.24 16.37 6.28
CA PHE A 129 4.32 15.99 7.36
C PHE A 129 3.67 14.62 7.13
N GLY A 130 3.29 13.96 8.22
CA GLY A 130 2.44 12.78 8.21
C GLY A 130 0.96 13.10 8.37
N SER A 131 0.09 12.18 7.96
CA SER A 131 -1.36 12.33 7.96
C SER A 131 -2.05 10.96 7.87
N GLY A 132 -3.24 10.80 8.44
CA GLY A 132 -4.08 9.62 8.21
C GLY A 132 -3.39 8.28 8.50
N PHE A 133 -2.72 8.19 9.66
CA PHE A 133 -1.90 7.05 10.09
C PHE A 133 -0.64 6.77 9.27
N CYS A 134 -0.33 7.60 8.27
CA CYS A 134 0.89 7.51 7.47
C CYS A 134 1.92 8.54 7.97
N MET A 135 3.10 8.05 8.37
CA MET A 135 4.21 8.89 8.88
C MET A 135 5.29 9.12 7.82
N VAL A 136 5.49 8.16 6.91
CA VAL A 136 6.37 8.24 5.75
C VAL A 136 5.66 7.57 4.57
N ASN A 137 6.08 7.84 3.34
CA ASN A 137 5.43 7.38 2.13
C ASN A 137 6.30 6.35 1.39
N ASP A 138 5.96 5.06 1.58
CA ASP A 138 6.70 3.95 0.98
C ASP A 138 6.53 3.82 -0.53
N LEU A 139 5.37 4.20 -1.08
CA LEU A 139 5.10 4.17 -2.52
C LEU A 139 5.95 5.20 -3.26
N ALA A 140 5.94 6.45 -2.80
CA ALA A 140 6.76 7.52 -3.36
C ALA A 140 8.25 7.23 -3.21
N PHE A 141 8.68 6.77 -2.03
CA PHE A 141 10.06 6.35 -1.79
C PHE A 141 10.50 5.25 -2.76
N THR A 142 9.69 4.21 -2.92
CA THR A 142 10.03 3.06 -3.78
C THR A 142 10.13 3.49 -5.24
N ALA A 143 9.14 4.20 -5.77
CA ALA A 143 9.14 4.64 -7.15
C ALA A 143 10.34 5.57 -7.46
N GLN A 144 10.58 6.59 -6.63
CA GLN A 144 11.74 7.48 -6.78
C GLN A 144 13.07 6.73 -6.72
N THR A 145 13.21 5.79 -5.78
CA THR A 145 14.45 5.01 -5.63
C THR A 145 14.76 4.20 -6.89
N LEU A 146 13.76 3.48 -7.41
CA LEU A 146 13.94 2.65 -8.60
C LEU A 146 14.28 3.47 -9.85
N ILE A 147 13.63 4.63 -10.02
CA ILE A 147 13.91 5.56 -11.12
C ILE A 147 15.33 6.14 -11.00
N GLN A 148 15.72 6.63 -9.81
CA GLN A 148 17.05 7.22 -9.59
C GLN A 148 18.17 6.20 -9.80
N ASN A 149 17.96 4.95 -9.37
CA ASN A 149 18.91 3.87 -9.55
C ASN A 149 18.90 3.28 -10.96
N ARG A 150 17.98 3.72 -11.83
CA ARG A 150 17.79 3.21 -13.19
C ARG A 150 17.46 1.71 -13.21
N GLU A 151 16.76 1.25 -12.18
CA GLU A 151 16.22 -0.12 -12.10
C GLU A 151 14.97 -0.26 -12.98
N VAL A 152 14.27 0.84 -13.22
CA VAL A 152 13.13 0.98 -14.13
C VAL A 152 13.17 2.36 -14.81
N THR A 153 12.46 2.50 -15.92
CA THR A 153 12.29 3.76 -16.68
C THR A 153 10.99 4.46 -16.33
N ASN A 154 9.94 3.71 -16.03
CA ASN A 154 8.66 4.26 -15.58
C ASN A 154 7.95 3.35 -14.57
N VAL A 155 7.13 3.94 -13.70
CA VAL A 155 6.34 3.23 -12.70
C VAL A 155 4.90 3.70 -12.76
N LEU A 156 3.95 2.77 -12.73
CA LEU A 156 2.54 3.07 -12.43
C LEU A 156 2.27 2.77 -10.95
N ILE A 157 1.87 3.78 -10.19
CA ILE A 157 1.28 3.57 -8.86
C ILE A 157 -0.23 3.49 -9.06
N PHE A 158 -0.79 2.30 -8.82
CA PHE A 158 -2.22 2.04 -8.95
C PHE A 158 -2.81 1.84 -7.56
N ASP A 159 -3.50 2.87 -7.07
CA ASP A 159 -3.99 2.96 -5.70
C ASP A 159 -5.51 2.73 -5.65
N LEU A 160 -5.91 1.63 -5.00
CA LEU A 160 -7.31 1.21 -4.82
C LEU A 160 -7.76 1.25 -3.35
N ASP A 161 -7.04 1.98 -2.50
CA ASP A 161 -7.54 2.34 -1.16
C ASP A 161 -8.80 3.23 -1.28
N VAL A 162 -9.70 3.15 -0.29
CA VAL A 162 -10.93 3.94 -0.32
C VAL A 162 -10.68 5.45 -0.21
N HIS A 163 -9.55 5.82 0.38
CA HIS A 163 -9.08 7.20 0.49
C HIS A 163 -8.18 7.54 -0.69
N GLN A 164 -8.15 8.81 -1.08
CA GLN A 164 -7.20 9.23 -2.11
C GLN A 164 -5.78 9.20 -1.51
N GLY A 165 -4.83 8.61 -2.24
CA GLY A 165 -3.39 8.71 -1.97
C GLY A 165 -2.80 10.11 -2.19
N ASP A 166 -3.32 11.08 -1.45
CA ASP A 166 -2.99 12.51 -1.55
C ASP A 166 -1.52 12.84 -1.28
N GLY A 167 -0.88 12.10 -0.38
CA GLY A 167 0.54 12.24 -0.08
C GLY A 167 1.39 11.77 -1.25
N THR A 168 1.07 10.59 -1.79
CA THR A 168 1.75 10.03 -2.96
C THR A 168 1.63 10.95 -4.17
N ALA A 169 0.41 11.42 -4.46
CA ALA A 169 0.15 12.38 -5.54
C ALA A 169 0.97 13.68 -5.36
N ALA A 170 0.88 14.31 -4.18
CA ALA A 170 1.59 15.55 -3.91
C ALA A 170 3.11 15.42 -4.07
N MET A 171 3.71 14.34 -3.53
CA MET A 171 5.15 14.11 -3.57
C MET A 171 5.68 13.85 -4.97
N LEU A 172 4.86 13.29 -5.87
CA LEU A 172 5.26 12.87 -7.21
C LEU A 172 4.79 13.79 -8.33
N THR A 173 4.08 14.87 -8.02
CA THR A 173 3.55 15.88 -8.99
C THR A 173 4.55 16.31 -10.08
N HIS A 174 5.85 16.32 -9.77
CA HIS A 174 6.91 16.76 -10.70
C HIS A 174 7.86 15.64 -11.14
N GLN A 175 7.49 14.38 -10.93
CA GLN A 175 8.26 13.21 -11.34
C GLN A 175 7.68 12.62 -12.64
N PRO A 176 8.19 13.00 -13.83
CA PRO A 176 7.59 12.63 -15.11
C PRO A 176 7.64 11.13 -15.44
N TYR A 177 8.42 10.35 -14.70
CA TYR A 177 8.56 8.91 -14.91
C TYR A 177 7.69 8.07 -13.98
N VAL A 178 6.91 8.69 -13.09
CA VAL A 178 6.01 7.98 -12.19
C VAL A 178 4.61 8.50 -12.43
N TYR A 179 3.70 7.60 -12.79
CA TYR A 179 2.29 7.93 -12.99
C TYR A 179 1.48 7.47 -11.79
N THR A 180 0.71 8.38 -11.20
CA THR A 180 -0.13 8.13 -10.03
C THR A 180 -1.60 8.06 -10.45
N CYS A 181 -2.23 6.91 -10.19
CA CYS A 181 -3.65 6.74 -10.38
C CYS A 181 -4.32 6.35 -9.06
N SER A 182 -5.37 7.07 -8.68
CA SER A 182 -6.18 6.76 -7.51
C SER A 182 -7.65 6.59 -7.89
N ILE A 183 -8.22 5.45 -7.52
CA ILE A 183 -9.67 5.19 -7.63
C ILE A 183 -10.22 5.10 -6.22
N HIS A 184 -10.92 6.15 -5.78
CA HIS A 184 -11.25 6.34 -4.36
C HIS A 184 -12.66 6.85 -4.17
N CYS A 185 -13.18 6.77 -2.93
CA CYS A 185 -14.45 7.39 -2.61
C CYS A 185 -14.32 8.93 -2.58
N GLU A 186 -15.02 9.61 -3.50
CA GLU A 186 -14.90 11.06 -3.72
C GLU A 186 -15.22 11.84 -2.43
N LYS A 187 -16.31 11.47 -1.75
CA LYS A 187 -16.79 12.13 -0.53
C LYS A 187 -16.25 11.48 0.74
N ASN A 188 -14.95 11.15 0.74
CA ASN A 188 -14.24 10.63 1.90
C ASN A 188 -12.92 11.39 2.17
N PHE A 189 -12.27 11.10 3.29
CA PHE A 189 -10.93 11.63 3.59
C PHE A 189 -9.96 11.30 2.43
N PRO A 190 -9.00 12.19 2.12
CA PRO A 190 -8.86 13.56 2.61
C PRO A 190 -9.87 14.52 1.98
N PHE A 191 -10.37 15.47 2.76
CA PHE A 191 -11.38 16.44 2.28
C PHE A 191 -10.83 17.50 1.32
N ARG A 192 -9.50 17.66 1.29
CA ARG A 192 -8.78 18.40 0.26
C ARG A 192 -7.90 17.39 -0.45
N LYS A 193 -8.24 17.10 -1.70
CA LYS A 193 -7.54 16.16 -2.56
C LYS A 193 -6.30 16.81 -3.17
N SER A 194 -5.22 16.07 -3.28
CA SER A 194 -4.04 16.47 -4.08
C SER A 194 -4.22 15.88 -5.47
N PRO A 195 -4.07 16.64 -6.57
CA PRO A 195 -4.25 16.06 -7.90
C PRO A 195 -3.20 14.97 -8.18
N SER A 196 -3.67 13.77 -8.49
CA SER A 196 -2.87 12.70 -9.10
C SER A 196 -2.75 12.93 -10.61
N ASP A 197 -2.07 12.05 -11.33
CA ASP A 197 -2.10 12.07 -12.80
C ASP A 197 -3.46 11.59 -13.36
N LEU A 198 -4.11 10.67 -12.63
CA LEU A 198 -5.51 10.28 -12.87
C LEU A 198 -6.24 10.00 -11.55
N ASP A 199 -7.27 10.78 -11.26
CA ASP A 199 -8.18 10.56 -10.14
C ASP A 199 -9.57 10.13 -10.65
N ILE A 200 -10.08 9.00 -10.14
CA ILE A 200 -11.45 8.53 -10.38
C ILE A 200 -12.22 8.57 -9.06
N GLY A 201 -13.08 9.58 -8.92
CA GLY A 201 -13.94 9.76 -7.76
C GLY A 201 -15.19 8.88 -7.83
N LEU A 202 -15.32 7.94 -6.89
CA LEU A 202 -16.45 7.03 -6.78
C LEU A 202 -17.53 7.58 -5.84
N ALA A 203 -18.80 7.26 -6.16
CA ALA A 203 -19.92 7.59 -5.30
C ALA A 203 -19.95 6.74 -4.02
N ASN A 204 -20.53 7.29 -2.95
CA ASN A 204 -20.76 6.53 -1.71
C ASN A 204 -21.64 5.30 -2.01
N ASN A 205 -21.33 4.20 -1.33
CA ASN A 205 -22.03 2.92 -1.42
C ASN A 205 -22.03 2.30 -2.83
N MET A 206 -21.04 2.63 -3.66
CA MET A 206 -20.81 1.90 -4.91
C MET A 206 -20.58 0.43 -4.60
N GLN A 207 -21.16 -0.45 -5.42
CA GLN A 207 -21.14 -1.90 -5.26
C GLN A 207 -20.23 -2.58 -6.28
N ASP A 208 -20.03 -3.89 -6.10
CA ASP A 208 -19.06 -4.72 -6.82
C ASP A 208 -19.01 -4.50 -8.34
N ASP A 209 -20.12 -4.68 -9.07
CA ASP A 209 -20.08 -4.74 -10.53
C ASP A 209 -19.67 -3.41 -11.16
N GLU A 210 -20.18 -2.28 -10.64
CA GLU A 210 -19.82 -0.94 -11.10
C GLU A 210 -18.36 -0.62 -10.74
N TYR A 211 -17.95 -0.94 -9.51
CA TYR A 211 -16.58 -0.75 -9.05
C TYR A 211 -15.57 -1.55 -9.89
N LEU A 212 -15.83 -2.83 -10.12
CA LEU A 212 -14.96 -3.71 -10.90
C LEU A 212 -14.85 -3.26 -12.35
N GLY A 213 -15.94 -2.78 -12.96
CA GLY A 213 -15.92 -2.19 -14.30
C GLY A 213 -14.99 -0.98 -14.38
N VAL A 214 -15.11 -0.06 -13.43
CA VAL A 214 -14.24 1.13 -13.35
C VAL A 214 -12.76 0.76 -13.18
N VAL A 215 -12.46 -0.19 -12.28
CA VAL A 215 -11.09 -0.66 -12.05
C VAL A 215 -10.50 -1.29 -13.32
N ASP A 216 -11.26 -2.15 -14.01
CA ASP A 216 -10.78 -2.87 -15.20
C ASP A 216 -10.53 -1.92 -16.38
N ASP A 217 -11.49 -1.06 -16.68
CA ASP A 217 -11.39 -0.09 -17.78
C ASP A 217 -10.21 0.86 -17.55
N THR A 218 -10.06 1.35 -16.31
CA THR A 218 -8.97 2.27 -15.96
C THR A 218 -7.60 1.59 -16.07
N LEU A 219 -7.44 0.40 -15.48
CA LEU A 219 -6.16 -0.29 -15.50
C LEU A 219 -5.75 -0.71 -16.91
N GLN A 220 -6.67 -1.25 -17.71
CA GLN A 220 -6.37 -1.63 -19.10
C GLN A 220 -5.94 -0.42 -19.93
N PHE A 221 -6.61 0.73 -19.76
CA PHE A 221 -6.22 1.96 -20.42
C PHE A 221 -4.79 2.37 -20.02
N LEU A 222 -4.48 2.39 -18.72
CA LEU A 222 -3.19 2.82 -18.21
C LEU A 222 -2.05 1.88 -18.61
N LEU A 223 -2.24 0.56 -18.52
CA LEU A 223 -1.24 -0.42 -18.96
C LEU A 223 -0.90 -0.22 -20.45
N LYS A 224 -1.91 -0.07 -21.30
CA LYS A 224 -1.73 0.14 -22.75
C LYS A 224 -1.08 1.49 -23.06
N GLN A 225 -1.48 2.55 -22.37
CA GLN A 225 -1.04 3.91 -22.65
C GLN A 225 0.37 4.18 -22.13
N LEU A 226 0.69 3.67 -20.95
CA LEU A 226 1.95 3.96 -20.25
C LEU A 226 3.01 2.90 -20.51
N ASN A 227 2.60 1.66 -20.78
CA ASN A 227 3.47 0.48 -20.85
C ASN A 227 4.50 0.49 -19.70
N PRO A 228 4.05 0.42 -18.43
CA PRO A 228 4.93 0.61 -17.29
C PRO A 228 5.86 -0.61 -17.09
N ASP A 229 7.10 -0.34 -16.68
CA ASP A 229 8.07 -1.38 -16.31
C ASP A 229 7.68 -2.08 -14.99
N LEU A 230 6.91 -1.39 -14.14
CA LEU A 230 6.42 -1.90 -12.86
C LEU A 230 5.10 -1.23 -12.48
N VAL A 231 4.17 -2.02 -11.93
CA VAL A 231 3.03 -1.54 -11.18
C VAL A 231 3.30 -1.68 -9.68
N LEU A 232 3.23 -0.57 -8.94
CA LEU A 232 3.07 -0.59 -7.48
C LEU A 232 1.58 -0.57 -7.19
N TYR A 233 1.05 -1.69 -6.71
CA TYR A 233 -0.37 -1.87 -6.46
C TYR A 233 -0.68 -1.72 -4.97
N ASP A 234 -1.38 -0.64 -4.60
CA ASP A 234 -1.94 -0.48 -3.26
C ASP A 234 -3.30 -1.16 -3.16
N ALA A 235 -3.34 -2.31 -2.47
CA ALA A 235 -4.50 -3.18 -2.38
C ALA A 235 -5.35 -2.93 -1.11
N GLY A 236 -5.48 -1.66 -0.69
CA GLY A 236 -6.27 -1.23 0.46
C GLY A 236 -7.64 -1.92 0.55
N VAL A 237 -8.00 -2.44 1.72
CA VAL A 237 -9.23 -3.24 1.93
C VAL A 237 -10.32 -2.48 2.67
N ASP A 238 -10.13 -1.18 2.89
CA ASP A 238 -11.11 -0.28 3.48
C ASP A 238 -12.22 0.16 2.52
N ILE A 239 -12.23 -0.37 1.30
CA ILE A 239 -13.39 -0.32 0.38
C ILE A 239 -14.53 -1.26 0.80
N TRP A 240 -14.29 -2.15 1.77
CA TRP A 240 -15.23 -3.18 2.19
C TRP A 240 -16.50 -2.60 2.83
N GLN A 241 -17.66 -3.16 2.53
CA GLN A 241 -18.99 -2.72 2.99
C GLN A 241 -19.16 -2.53 4.51
N GLU A 242 -18.35 -3.22 5.31
CA GLU A 242 -18.38 -3.19 6.78
C GLU A 242 -17.13 -2.52 7.38
N ASP A 243 -16.31 -1.86 6.54
CA ASP A 243 -15.15 -1.11 7.02
C ASP A 243 -15.57 0.08 7.89
N GLY A 244 -14.80 0.36 8.95
CA GLY A 244 -15.11 1.42 9.91
C GLY A 244 -14.89 2.85 9.40
N LEU A 245 -14.11 3.05 8.34
CA LEU A 245 -13.73 4.35 7.79
C LEU A 245 -14.05 4.49 6.28
N GLY A 246 -14.24 3.37 5.59
CA GLY A 246 -14.73 3.32 4.22
C GLY A 246 -16.15 3.83 4.00
N LYS A 247 -16.46 4.15 2.74
CA LYS A 247 -17.81 4.58 2.30
C LYS A 247 -18.23 3.93 0.98
N LEU A 248 -17.58 2.84 0.59
CA LEU A 248 -18.02 1.99 -0.52
C LEU A 248 -18.72 0.76 0.06
N ASP A 249 -19.44 0.01 -0.77
CA ASP A 249 -20.24 -1.15 -0.40
C ASP A 249 -19.73 -2.40 -1.13
N ILE A 250 -18.41 -2.60 -1.10
CA ILE A 250 -17.75 -3.71 -1.80
C ILE A 250 -17.77 -4.95 -0.92
N THR A 251 -18.25 -6.06 -1.49
CA THR A 251 -18.31 -7.34 -0.78
C THR A 251 -16.92 -7.96 -0.64
N TRP A 252 -16.81 -8.99 0.20
CA TRP A 252 -15.59 -9.79 0.28
C TRP A 252 -15.20 -10.38 -1.09
N GLN A 253 -16.19 -10.92 -1.81
CA GLN A 253 -16.03 -11.46 -3.15
C GLN A 253 -15.68 -10.37 -4.17
N GLY A 254 -16.16 -9.14 -3.97
CA GLY A 254 -15.76 -7.96 -4.74
C GLY A 254 -14.26 -7.69 -4.62
N ILE A 255 -13.72 -7.73 -3.41
CA ILE A 255 -12.27 -7.58 -3.15
C ILE A 255 -11.47 -8.72 -3.80
N GLU A 256 -11.93 -9.98 -3.66
CA GLU A 256 -11.29 -11.13 -4.32
C GLU A 256 -11.26 -10.98 -5.85
N LYS A 257 -12.37 -10.55 -6.45
CA LYS A 257 -12.45 -10.29 -7.88
C LYS A 257 -11.54 -9.15 -8.30
N ARG A 258 -11.49 -8.05 -7.53
CA ARG A 258 -10.62 -6.89 -7.77
C ARG A 258 -9.16 -7.32 -7.82
N ASP A 259 -8.67 -7.98 -6.78
CA ASP A 259 -7.26 -8.35 -6.67
C ASP A 259 -6.89 -9.34 -7.78
N ASN A 260 -7.75 -10.34 -8.05
CA ASN A 260 -7.55 -11.26 -9.16
C ASN A 260 -7.48 -10.53 -10.51
N LEU A 261 -8.40 -9.59 -10.74
CA LEU A 261 -8.48 -8.81 -11.96
C LEU A 261 -7.22 -7.99 -12.17
N VAL A 262 -6.80 -7.20 -11.19
CA VAL A 262 -5.61 -6.33 -11.29
C VAL A 262 -4.36 -7.15 -11.61
N LEU A 263 -4.13 -8.22 -10.85
CA LEU A 263 -2.98 -9.10 -11.03
C LEU A 263 -3.01 -9.78 -12.40
N LYS A 264 -4.18 -10.30 -12.81
CA LYS A 264 -4.37 -10.92 -14.12
C LYS A 264 -4.06 -9.95 -15.26
N ARG A 265 -4.54 -8.70 -15.19
CA ARG A 265 -4.28 -7.70 -16.23
C ARG A 265 -2.79 -7.35 -16.34
N CYS A 266 -2.10 -7.20 -15.21
CA CYS A 266 -0.66 -6.97 -15.21
C CYS A 266 0.09 -8.13 -15.89
N ILE A 267 -0.26 -9.38 -15.56
CA ILE A 267 0.36 -10.58 -16.14
C ILE A 267 0.05 -10.71 -17.64
N GLU A 268 -1.22 -10.53 -18.04
CA GLU A 268 -1.62 -10.58 -19.45
C GLU A 268 -0.89 -9.51 -20.29
N HIS A 269 -0.57 -8.37 -19.68
CA HIS A 269 0.22 -7.29 -20.29
C HIS A 269 1.74 -7.51 -20.20
N ASN A 270 2.22 -8.54 -19.49
CA ASN A 270 3.64 -8.78 -19.17
C ASN A 270 4.29 -7.65 -18.35
N THR A 271 3.52 -7.01 -17.48
CA THR A 271 4.00 -5.98 -16.56
C THR A 271 4.17 -6.56 -15.16
N PRO A 272 5.37 -6.52 -14.56
CA PRO A 272 5.60 -6.86 -13.16
C PRO A 272 4.72 -6.05 -12.20
N VAL A 273 4.27 -6.68 -11.11
CA VAL A 273 3.42 -6.03 -10.09
C VAL A 273 3.90 -6.36 -8.67
N ALA A 274 4.12 -5.31 -7.88
CA ALA A 274 4.43 -5.41 -6.46
C ALA A 274 3.26 -4.90 -5.63
N THR A 275 2.77 -5.72 -4.70
CA THR A 275 1.58 -5.39 -3.90
C THR A 275 1.96 -4.90 -2.51
N VAL A 276 1.21 -3.93 -2.00
CA VAL A 276 1.18 -3.51 -0.60
C VAL A 276 -0.26 -3.55 -0.09
N ILE A 277 -0.45 -3.53 1.23
CA ILE A 277 -1.76 -3.85 1.82
C ILE A 277 -2.67 -2.64 2.09
N GLY A 278 -2.12 -1.41 2.16
CA GLY A 278 -2.90 -0.18 2.35
C GLY A 278 -3.73 -0.10 3.64
N GLY A 279 -4.82 0.66 3.54
CA GLY A 279 -5.84 0.87 4.56
C GLY A 279 -6.76 -0.34 4.77
N GLY A 280 -7.49 -0.31 5.88
CA GLY A 280 -8.33 -1.42 6.33
C GLY A 280 -8.57 -1.35 7.83
N TYR A 281 -9.84 -1.30 8.24
CA TYR A 281 -10.25 -0.98 9.60
C TYR A 281 -11.42 -1.87 10.05
N ASP A 282 -11.13 -2.75 11.00
CA ASP A 282 -12.10 -3.66 11.60
C ASP A 282 -11.86 -3.80 13.09
N ARG A 283 -12.94 -3.99 13.84
CA ARG A 283 -12.83 -4.41 15.25
C ARG A 283 -12.43 -5.88 15.38
N ASP A 284 -12.74 -6.69 14.37
CA ASP A 284 -12.23 -8.05 14.27
C ASP A 284 -10.88 -8.05 13.54
N HIS A 285 -9.81 -8.08 14.34
CA HIS A 285 -8.44 -8.02 13.83
C HIS A 285 -8.02 -9.26 13.02
N LEU A 286 -8.69 -10.40 13.21
CA LEU A 286 -8.43 -11.61 12.44
C LEU A 286 -9.15 -11.54 11.10
N ARG A 287 -10.42 -11.11 11.09
CA ARG A 287 -11.18 -10.85 9.87
C ARG A 287 -10.51 -9.79 8.99
N LEU A 288 -9.95 -8.73 9.59
CA LEU A 288 -9.15 -7.74 8.89
C LEU A 288 -7.90 -8.33 8.24
N ALA A 289 -7.16 -9.17 8.98
CA ALA A 289 -5.96 -9.81 8.46
C ALA A 289 -6.27 -10.77 7.30
N GLN A 290 -7.39 -11.49 7.38
CA GLN A 290 -7.90 -12.33 6.29
C GLN A 290 -8.27 -11.50 5.07
N ARG A 291 -8.90 -10.31 5.23
CA ARG A 291 -9.14 -9.41 4.09
C ARG A 291 -7.86 -8.96 3.42
N HIS A 292 -6.86 -8.52 4.20
CA HIS A 292 -5.57 -8.15 3.64
C HIS A 292 -4.80 -9.35 3.02
N ALA A 293 -5.15 -10.59 3.36
CA ALA A 293 -4.54 -11.78 2.77
C ALA A 293 -5.06 -12.07 1.36
N ILE A 294 -6.24 -11.54 0.99
CA ILE A 294 -6.88 -11.78 -0.30
C ILE A 294 -5.91 -11.49 -1.45
N VAL A 295 -5.18 -10.38 -1.44
CA VAL A 295 -4.23 -10.03 -2.49
C VAL A 295 -3.12 -11.08 -2.64
N VAL A 296 -2.65 -11.64 -1.52
CA VAL A 296 -1.61 -12.69 -1.50
C VAL A 296 -2.18 -14.02 -2.00
N GLU A 297 -3.41 -14.35 -1.61
CA GLU A 297 -4.11 -15.54 -2.09
C GLU A 297 -4.39 -15.49 -3.59
N GLN A 298 -4.74 -14.32 -4.13
CA GLN A 298 -4.93 -14.14 -5.57
C GLN A 298 -3.59 -14.15 -6.32
N ALA A 299 -2.55 -13.51 -5.77
CA ALA A 299 -1.20 -13.54 -6.34
C ALA A 299 -0.64 -14.97 -6.42
N ALA A 300 -0.89 -15.79 -5.40
CA ALA A 300 -0.44 -17.17 -5.38
C ALA A 300 -1.18 -18.08 -6.38
N ARG A 301 -2.15 -17.59 -7.16
CA ARG A 301 -2.79 -18.38 -8.23
C ARG A 301 -2.03 -18.36 -9.55
N PHE A 302 -1.00 -17.53 -9.64
CA PHE A 302 -0.15 -17.35 -10.81
C PHE A 302 1.26 -17.91 -10.55
#